data_AF-A0AA41X6K4-F1
#
_entry.id   AF-A0AA41X6K4-F1
#
_cell.length_a   1.000
_cell.length_b   1.000
_cell.length_c   1.000
_cell.angle_alpha   90.00
_cell.angle_beta   90.00
_cell.angle_gamma   90.00
#
_symmetry.space_group_name_H-M   'P 1'
#
loop_
_entity.id
_entity.type
_entity.pdbx_description
1 polymer ?
#
loop_
_entity_poly.entity_id
_entity_poly.type
_entity_poly.pdbx_seq_one_letter_code
_entity_poly.pdbx_strand_id
1 'polypeptide(L)' 'MGLFQAISDWQAGRREKHRAVMEAAGKCPDCRGYGFTPAYDAVYSAPYDCPGCNGSGLYSDWLQYGGASYAASVSSAIE' A
#
# COMPACT_ATOMS: atom_id res chain seq x y z
N MET A 1 23.28 -13.02 10.55
CA MET A 1 23.04 -11.62 10.97
C MET A 1 23.80 -10.67 10.04
N GLY A 2 23.32 -10.53 8.80
CA GLY A 2 23.99 -9.74 7.77
C GLY A 2 23.43 -8.33 7.69
N LEU A 3 24.26 -7.36 7.35
CA LEU A 3 23.86 -5.96 7.11
C LEU A 3 22.66 -5.84 6.16
N PHE A 4 22.60 -6.69 5.12
CA PHE A 4 21.47 -6.77 4.18
C PHE A 4 20.15 -7.17 4.84
N GLN A 5 20.20 -8.01 5.88
CA GLN A 5 19.02 -8.40 6.66
C GLN A 5 18.50 -7.20 7.47
N ALA A 6 19.39 -6.49 8.17
CA ALA A 6 19.01 -5.31 8.96
C ALA A 6 18.37 -4.20 8.11
N ILE A 7 18.85 -3.99 6.88
CA ILE A 7 18.27 -3.01 5.94
C ILE A 7 16.88 -3.47 5.46
N SER A 8 16.73 -4.77 5.18
CA SER A 8 15.45 -5.35 4.76
C SER A 8 14.40 -5.27 5.87
N ASP A 9 14.79 -5.58 7.11
CA ASP A 9 13.92 -5.50 8.29
C ASP A 9 13.49 -4.06 8.57
N TRP A 10 14.39 -3.08 8.41
CA TRP A 10 14.06 -1.67 8.53
C TRP A 10 13.05 -1.21 7.46
N GLN A 11 13.21 -1.67 6.22
CA GLN A 11 12.28 -1.37 5.14
C GLN A 11 10.90 -1.99 5.38
N ALA A 12 10.87 -3.24 5.88
CA ALA A 12 9.64 -3.92 6.26
C ALA A 12 8.92 -3.18 7.39
N GLY A 13 9.63 -2.84 8.48
CA GLY A 13 9.05 -2.11 9.60
C GLY A 13 8.56 -0.71 9.23
N ARG A 14 9.20 -0.03 8.26
CA ARG A 14 8.70 1.25 7.73
C ARG A 14 7.41 1.08 6.93
N ARG A 15 7.32 0.04 6.09
CA ARG A 15 6.11 -0.27 5.31
C ARG A 15 4.94 -0.62 6.23
N GLU A 16 5.18 -1.42 7.25
CA GLU A 16 4.17 -1.80 8.24
C GLU A 16 3.66 -0.58 9.02
N LYS A 17 4.57 0.29 9.50
CA LYS A 17 4.18 1.55 10.15
C LYS A 17 3.33 2.44 9.24
N HIS A 18 3.71 2.58 7.97
CA HIS A 18 2.92 3.33 7.00
C HIS A 18 1.52 2.72 6.84
N ARG A 19 1.43 1.39 6.65
CA ARG A 19 0.14 0.69 6.56
C ARG A 19 -0.72 0.93 7.81
N ALA A 20 -0.17 0.79 9.00
CA ALA A 20 -0.90 1.00 10.27
C ALA A 20 -1.41 2.45 10.42
N VAL A 21 -0.61 3.45 10.02
CA VAL A 21 -1.04 4.85 10.05
C VAL A 21 -2.20 5.10 9.08
N MET A 22 -2.14 4.51 7.89
CA MET A 22 -3.16 4.68 6.86
C MET A 22 -4.43 3.90 7.18
N GLU A 23 -4.28 2.71 7.79
CA GLU A 23 -5.36 1.92 8.39
C GLU A 23 -6.10 2.72 9.46
N ALA A 24 -5.37 3.31 10.42
CA ALA A 24 -5.95 4.15 11.46
C ALA A 24 -6.66 5.39 10.88
N ALA A 25 -6.19 5.90 9.74
CA ALA A 25 -6.81 6.99 9.02
C ALA A 25 -7.96 6.55 8.09
N GLY A 26 -8.21 5.25 7.93
CA GLY A 26 -9.21 4.69 7.00
C GLY A 26 -8.87 4.90 5.52
N LYS A 27 -7.62 5.19 5.18
CA LYS A 27 -7.17 5.56 3.83
C LYS A 27 -6.33 4.46 3.19
N CYS A 28 -6.44 4.34 1.87
CA CYS A 28 -5.59 3.46 1.08
C CYS A 28 -4.11 3.87 1.22
N PRO A 29 -3.20 2.96 1.61
CA PRO A 29 -1.78 3.26 1.77
C PRO A 29 -1.05 3.50 0.43
N ASP A 30 -1.56 2.96 -0.68
CA ASP A 30 -0.96 3.12 -2.02
C ASP A 30 -1.15 4.53 -2.58
N CYS A 31 -2.39 5.02 -2.65
CA CYS A 31 -2.69 6.39 -3.10
C CYS A 31 -2.88 7.38 -1.97
N ARG A 32 -2.56 7.02 -0.74
CA ARG A 32 -2.72 7.87 0.44
C ARG A 32 -4.13 8.43 0.69
N GLY A 33 -5.15 7.76 0.16
CA GLY A 33 -6.54 8.22 0.22
C GLY A 33 -6.96 9.20 -0.89
N TYR A 34 -6.12 9.42 -1.90
CA TYR A 34 -6.50 10.23 -3.07
C TYR A 34 -7.46 9.50 -4.02
N GLY A 35 -7.49 8.16 -4.01
CA GLY A 35 -8.32 7.37 -4.93
C GLY A 35 -7.73 7.26 -6.32
N PHE A 36 -7.12 8.32 -6.84
CA PHE A 36 -6.39 8.36 -8.11
C PHE A 36 -4.92 8.72 -7.90
N THR A 37 -4.06 8.31 -8.83
CA THR A 37 -2.66 8.74 -8.87
C THR A 37 -2.55 9.96 -9.81
N PRO A 38 -2.10 11.13 -9.32
CA PRO A 38 -1.88 12.27 -10.21
C PRO A 38 -0.78 11.91 -11.19
N ALA A 39 -1.08 12.01 -12.49
CA ALA A 39 -0.05 11.88 -13.50
C ALA A 39 0.93 13.05 -13.38
N TYR A 40 2.21 12.74 -13.24
CA TYR A 40 3.28 13.74 -13.12
C TYR A 40 3.49 14.54 -14.41
N ASP A 41 3.01 14.03 -15.55
CA ASP A 41 2.90 14.73 -16.83
C ASP A 41 1.44 15.14 -17.05
N ALA A 42 1.12 16.34 -16.58
CA ALA A 42 -0.23 16.90 -16.57
C ALA A 42 -0.76 17.34 -17.96
N VAL A 43 -0.02 17.12 -19.05
CA VAL A 43 -0.43 17.62 -20.37
C VAL A 43 -1.18 16.55 -21.18
N TYR A 44 -0.90 15.26 -20.97
CA TYR A 44 -1.51 14.17 -21.76
C TYR A 44 -1.94 12.91 -21.01
N SER A 45 -1.69 12.81 -19.71
CA SER A 45 -2.04 11.60 -18.96
C SER A 45 -3.32 11.78 -18.16
N ALA A 46 -4.34 10.99 -18.51
CA ALA A 46 -5.56 10.92 -17.71
C ALA A 46 -5.22 10.47 -16.27
N PRO A 47 -5.85 11.05 -15.24
CA PRO A 47 -5.71 10.54 -13.88
C PRO A 47 -6.09 9.06 -13.87
N TYR A 48 -5.17 8.21 -13.40
CA TYR A 48 -5.39 6.77 -13.31
C TYR A 48 -5.90 6.42 -11.91
N ASP A 49 -6.91 5.57 -11.84
CA ASP A 49 -7.42 5.04 -10.58
C ASP A 49 -6.33 4.26 -9.85
N CYS A 50 -6.21 4.47 -8.54
CA CYS A 50 -5.25 3.73 -7.75
C CYS A 50 -5.60 2.22 -7.80
N PRO A 51 -4.71 1.35 -8.30
CA PRO A 51 -5.02 -0.07 -8.46
C PRO A 51 -5.16 -0.76 -7.10
N GLY A 52 -4.51 -0.22 -6.06
CA GLY A 52 -4.57 -0.76 -4.71
C GLY A 52 -5.96 -0.65 -4.07
N CYS A 53 -6.75 0.38 -4.40
CA CYS A 53 -8.11 0.59 -3.85
C CYS A 53 -9.17 0.82 -4.94
N ASN A 54 -8.83 0.49 -6.19
CA ASN A 54 -9.69 0.64 -7.37
C ASN A 54 -10.40 2.01 -7.47
N GLY A 55 -9.66 3.11 -7.26
CA GLY A 55 -10.25 4.45 -7.39
C GLY A 55 -10.89 5.03 -6.10
N SER A 56 -11.24 4.20 -5.11
CA SER A 56 -12.01 4.65 -3.94
C SER A 56 -11.23 5.51 -2.92
N GLY A 57 -9.93 5.22 -2.76
CA GLY A 57 -9.09 5.81 -1.73
C GLY A 57 -9.31 5.25 -0.32
N LEU A 58 -10.21 4.27 -0.14
CA LEU A 58 -10.53 3.73 1.18
C LEU A 58 -9.61 2.58 1.57
N TYR A 59 -9.38 2.42 2.87
CA TYR A 59 -8.63 1.29 3.40
C TYR A 59 -9.39 -0.04 3.22
N SER A 60 -10.72 -0.04 3.33
CA SER A 60 -11.56 -1.23 3.11
C SER A 60 -11.41 -1.79 1.70
N ASP A 61 -11.48 -0.93 0.70
CA ASP A 61 -11.24 -1.29 -0.70
C ASP A 61 -9.79 -1.70 -0.92
N TRP A 62 -8.85 -1.05 -0.21
CA TRP A 62 -7.48 -1.50 -0.23
C TRP A 62 -7.32 -2.94 0.25
N LEU A 63 -7.99 -3.35 1.33
CA LEU A 63 -7.98 -4.75 1.80
C LEU A 63 -8.50 -5.72 0.73
N GLN A 64 -9.49 -5.28 -0.06
CA GLN A 64 -10.15 -6.10 -1.07
C GLN A 64 -9.33 -6.24 -2.36
N TYR A 65 -8.68 -5.17 -2.83
CA TYR A 65 -8.03 -5.12 -4.15
C TYR A 65 -6.49 -5.22 -4.09
N GLY A 66 -5.82 -4.43 -3.25
CA GLY A 66 -4.37 -4.48 -3.07
C GLY A 66 -3.94 -5.39 -1.91
N GLY A 67 -4.83 -5.57 -0.95
CA GLY A 67 -4.53 -6.10 0.37
C GLY A 67 -4.49 -7.62 0.47
N ALA A 68 -5.27 -8.28 -0.39
CA ALA A 68 -5.26 -9.73 -0.49
C ALA A 68 -3.85 -10.30 -0.78
N SER A 69 -3.01 -9.55 -1.50
CA SER A 69 -1.63 -9.94 -1.80
C SER A 69 -0.67 -9.87 -0.59
N TYR A 70 -0.88 -8.93 0.34
CA TYR A 70 -0.10 -8.89 1.59
C TYR A 70 -0.65 -9.89 2.62
N ALA A 71 -1.96 -10.11 2.67
CA ALA A 71 -2.58 -11.03 3.62
C ALA A 71 -2.16 -12.49 3.33
N ALA A 72 -2.05 -12.84 2.04
CA ALA A 72 -1.55 -14.13 1.60
C ALA A 72 -0.09 -14.39 2.00
N SER A 73 0.76 -13.36 2.06
CA SER A 73 2.18 -13.50 2.45
C SER A 73 2.40 -13.56 3.97
N VAL A 74 1.48 -13.04 4.79
CA VAL A 74 1.53 -13.20 6.26
C VAL A 74 1.06 -14.60 6.68
N SER A 75 0.08 -15.19 5.99
CA SER A 75 -0.37 -16.56 6.29
C SER A 75 0.70 -17.62 6.02
N SER A 76 1.67 -17.37 5.14
CA SER A 76 2.78 -18.32 4.85
C SER A 76 3.93 -18.26 5.86
N ALA A 77 3.88 -17.35 6.85
CA ALA A 77 4.92 -17.19 7.86
C ALA A 77 4.59 -17.87 9.22
N ILE A 78 3.45 -18.59 9.30
CA ILE A 78 3.00 -19.30 10.52
C ILE A 78 3.17 -20.83 10.40
N GLU A 79 3.72 -21.34 9.29
CA GLU A 79 4.13 -22.75 9.16
C GLU A 79 5.66 -22.91 9.12
#